data_AF-A0A6I5WQ99-F1
#
_entry.id   AF-A0A6I5WQ99-F1
#
_cell.length_a   1.000
_cell.length_b   1.000
_cell.length_c   1.000
_cell.angle_alpha   90.00
_cell.angle_beta   90.00
_cell.angle_gamma   90.00
#
_symmetry.space_group_name_H-M   'P 1'
#
loop_
_entity.id
_entity.type
_entity.pdbx_description
1 polymer ?
#
loop_
_entity_poly.entity_id
_entity_poly.type
_entity_poly.pdbx_seq_one_letter_code
_entity_poly.pdbx_strand_id
1 'polypeptide(L)'
;MVLLGAVLLGTAGLSAGAWYGGRGATPPTPERSTAVAEELLPGTHASGSMIVRGWRYGVVLADDDYGSGRTELHYGESPDCALTGLLRRTAESRGWRDGRAVPGSPCDGWRVERDGLLVTLVQHPTGTRLAVTAAPPAGFEVAVVGGTVLGALAGAGLFLLLARTRRQPLAAALVTVGLLPGAQSTWSDLLTDGLAAPTWPAWRALAPVLVPWLVIALVTAAVLARPATRPATPAPAEAT
;
A
#
# COMPACT_ATOMS: atom_id res chain seq x y z
N MET A 1 22.65 -6.55 1.52
CA MET A 1 22.35 -5.47 2.48
C MET A 1 21.82 -4.21 1.79
N VAL A 2 22.51 -3.61 0.82
CA VAL A 2 22.01 -2.43 0.08
C VAL A 2 20.66 -2.68 -0.62
N LEU A 3 20.54 -3.80 -1.34
CA LEU A 3 19.28 -4.22 -1.98
C LEU A 3 18.14 -4.42 -0.98
N LEU A 4 18.44 -4.99 0.19
CA LEU A 4 17.46 -5.19 1.26
C LEU A 4 16.96 -3.84 1.80
N GLY A 5 17.86 -2.90 2.07
CA GLY A 5 17.49 -1.53 2.44
C GLY A 5 16.63 -0.86 1.39
N ALA A 6 16.99 -0.99 0.12
CA ALA A 6 16.23 -0.44 -1.01
C ALA A 6 14.82 -1.04 -1.10
N VAL A 7 14.66 -2.35 -0.93
CA VAL A 7 13.34 -3.00 -0.94
C VAL A 7 12.49 -2.56 0.24
N LEU A 8 13.05 -2.53 1.46
CA LEU A 8 12.28 -2.22 2.66
C LEU A 8 11.81 -0.76 2.68
N LEU A 9 12.74 0.19 2.48
CA LEU A 9 12.38 1.61 2.43
C LEU A 9 11.68 2.00 1.13
N GLY A 10 11.93 1.30 0.03
CA GLY A 10 11.13 1.42 -1.20
C GLY A 10 9.68 1.03 -0.97
N THR A 11 9.43 -0.04 -0.21
CA THR A 11 8.06 -0.45 0.15
C THR A 11 7.39 0.56 1.08
N ALA A 12 8.13 1.12 2.05
CA ALA A 12 7.62 2.22 2.88
C ALA A 12 7.29 3.47 2.04
N GLY A 13 8.16 3.80 1.08
CA GLY A 13 7.97 4.88 0.12
C GLY A 13 6.76 4.65 -0.80
N LEU A 14 6.54 3.42 -1.24
CA LEU A 14 5.35 3.00 -1.99
C LEU A 14 4.08 3.29 -1.17
N SER A 15 4.04 2.85 0.08
CA SER A 15 2.87 3.09 0.94
C SER A 15 2.64 4.58 1.20
N ALA A 16 3.71 5.35 1.43
CA ALA A 16 3.61 6.81 1.61
C ALA A 16 3.13 7.52 0.34
N GLY A 17 3.63 7.11 -0.82
CA GLY A 17 3.22 7.62 -2.13
C GLY A 17 1.76 7.29 -2.44
N ALA A 18 1.33 6.06 -2.16
CA ALA A 18 -0.06 5.64 -2.31
C ALA A 18 -1.00 6.42 -1.36
N TRP A 19 -0.59 6.65 -0.12
CA TRP A 19 -1.36 7.44 0.82
C TRP A 19 -1.49 8.90 0.38
N TYR A 20 -0.37 9.53 0.00
CA TYR A 20 -0.38 10.93 -0.43
C TYR A 20 -1.15 11.09 -1.74
N GLY A 21 -0.89 10.21 -2.71
CA GLY A 21 -1.57 10.20 -4.00
C GLY A 21 -3.06 9.88 -3.89
N GLY A 22 -3.48 9.10 -2.90
CA GLY A 22 -4.89 8.73 -2.70
C GLY A 22 -5.74 9.79 -2.00
N ARG A 23 -5.14 10.91 -1.55
CA ARG A 23 -5.88 11.98 -0.89
C ARG A 23 -6.94 12.58 -1.81
N GLY A 24 -8.11 12.85 -1.25
CA GLY A 24 -9.25 13.41 -1.96
C GLY A 24 -10.16 12.38 -2.65
N ALA A 25 -9.80 11.09 -2.62
CA ALA A 25 -10.70 10.02 -3.08
C ALA A 25 -11.77 9.71 -2.02
N THR A 26 -13.00 10.18 -2.25
CA THR A 26 -14.13 9.87 -1.37
C THR A 26 -14.73 8.50 -1.70
N PRO A 27 -14.99 7.64 -0.70
CA PRO A 27 -15.64 6.35 -0.95
C PRO A 27 -17.04 6.55 -1.56
N PRO A 28 -17.49 5.64 -2.45
CA PRO A 28 -18.85 5.70 -2.96
C PRO A 28 -19.86 5.50 -1.83
N THR A 29 -21.02 6.16 -1.93
CA THR A 29 -22.12 5.93 -0.98
C THR A 29 -22.69 4.52 -1.17
N PRO A 30 -23.26 3.88 -0.14
CA PRO A 30 -23.86 2.56 -0.26
C PRO A 30 -24.89 2.47 -1.39
N GLU A 31 -25.72 3.50 -1.54
CA GLU A 31 -26.77 3.58 -2.56
C GLU A 31 -26.14 3.62 -3.96
N ARG A 32 -25.06 4.38 -4.14
CA ARG A 32 -24.34 4.46 -5.40
C ARG A 32 -23.66 3.14 -5.74
N SER A 33 -23.08 2.47 -4.75
CA SER A 33 -22.47 1.15 -4.91
C SER A 33 -23.50 0.10 -5.32
N THR A 34 -24.68 0.09 -4.70
CA THR A 34 -25.78 -0.81 -5.06
C THR A 34 -26.31 -0.52 -6.47
N ALA A 35 -26.52 0.76 -6.82
CA ALA A 35 -26.97 1.14 -8.16
C ALA A 35 -25.97 0.69 -9.25
N VAL A 36 -24.66 0.83 -9.00
CA VAL A 36 -23.61 0.35 -9.91
C VAL A 36 -23.58 -1.18 -10.00
N ALA A 37 -23.85 -1.87 -8.89
CA ALA A 37 -23.91 -3.32 -8.85
C ALA A 37 -25.12 -3.87 -9.64
N GLU A 38 -26.30 -3.28 -9.46
CA GLU A 38 -27.51 -3.59 -10.22
C GLU A 38 -27.35 -3.25 -11.70
N GLU A 39 -26.62 -2.18 -12.00
CA GLU A 39 -26.22 -1.88 -13.36
C GLU A 39 -25.37 -3.03 -13.91
N LEU A 40 -24.21 -3.34 -13.33
CA LEU A 40 -23.24 -4.27 -13.91
C LEU A 40 -23.69 -5.74 -13.88
N LEU A 41 -24.50 -6.14 -12.90
CA LEU A 41 -24.99 -7.50 -12.73
C LEU A 41 -26.53 -7.52 -12.68
N PRO A 42 -27.20 -7.20 -13.80
CA PRO A 42 -28.65 -7.09 -13.83
C PRO A 42 -29.32 -8.44 -13.54
N GLY A 43 -30.40 -8.42 -12.77
CA GLY A 43 -31.14 -9.63 -12.38
C GLY A 43 -30.46 -10.48 -11.32
N THR A 44 -29.39 -9.98 -10.70
CA THR A 44 -28.71 -10.64 -9.58
C THR A 44 -28.91 -9.81 -8.30
N HIS A 45 -29.05 -10.50 -7.18
CA HIS A 45 -29.19 -9.86 -5.87
C HIS A 45 -27.99 -10.23 -5.00
N ALA A 46 -27.40 -9.23 -4.36
CA ALA A 46 -26.37 -9.46 -3.37
C ALA A 46 -26.99 -10.18 -2.15
N SER A 47 -26.34 -11.24 -1.67
CA SER A 47 -26.71 -11.93 -0.43
C SER A 47 -26.36 -11.11 0.81
N GLY A 48 -25.46 -10.14 0.67
CA GLY A 48 -25.11 -9.18 1.71
C GLY A 48 -24.22 -8.08 1.17
N SER A 49 -24.08 -7.01 1.95
CA SER A 49 -23.15 -5.92 1.67
C SER A 49 -22.40 -5.53 2.92
N MET A 50 -21.11 -5.23 2.79
CA MET A 50 -20.33 -4.64 3.85
C MET A 50 -19.59 -3.40 3.36
N ILE A 51 -19.62 -2.34 4.18
CA ILE A 51 -18.75 -1.19 3.96
C ILE A 51 -17.43 -1.52 4.61
N VAL A 52 -16.46 -1.86 3.79
CA VAL A 52 -15.09 -2.02 4.23
C VAL A 52 -14.47 -0.64 4.24
N ARG A 53 -14.60 0.04 5.39
CA ARG A 53 -13.70 1.16 5.68
C ARG A 53 -12.26 0.62 5.63
N GLY A 54 -11.25 1.45 5.38
CA GLY A 54 -9.85 1.03 5.48
C GLY A 54 -9.52 0.55 6.91
N TRP A 55 -9.88 -0.68 7.24
CA TRP A 55 -9.61 -1.33 8.52
C TRP A 55 -8.30 -2.08 8.35
N ARG A 56 -7.30 -1.76 9.17
CA ARG A 56 -6.16 -2.66 9.35
C ARG A 56 -5.56 -2.52 10.74
N TYR A 57 -5.48 -3.64 11.45
CA TYR A 57 -4.92 -3.77 12.81
C TYR A 57 -5.71 -3.06 13.93
N GLY A 58 -7.04 -3.12 13.90
CA GLY A 58 -7.89 -2.77 15.05
C GLY A 58 -8.08 -1.27 15.33
N VAL A 59 -7.66 -0.39 14.42
CA VAL A 59 -7.89 1.06 14.52
C VAL A 59 -8.92 1.49 13.47
N VAL A 60 -9.99 2.14 13.92
CA VAL A 60 -10.95 2.83 13.06
C VAL A 60 -10.28 4.11 12.55
N LEU A 61 -10.07 4.21 11.24
CA LEU A 61 -9.66 5.47 10.63
C LEU A 61 -10.83 6.47 10.71
N ALA A 62 -10.54 7.72 11.08
CA ALA A 62 -11.53 8.80 11.05
C ALA A 62 -12.03 9.01 9.61
N ASP A 63 -13.24 9.56 9.46
CA ASP A 63 -13.82 9.78 8.13
C ASP A 63 -12.87 10.63 7.26
N ASP A 64 -12.21 11.63 7.83
CA ASP A 64 -11.24 12.54 7.16
C ASP A 64 -9.88 11.88 6.84
N ASP A 65 -9.61 10.70 7.39
CA ASP A 65 -8.32 9.98 7.35
C ASP A 65 -8.22 8.99 6.17
N TYR A 66 -9.02 9.23 5.13
CA TYR A 66 -9.30 8.40 3.96
C TYR A 66 -8.08 7.60 3.43
N GLY A 67 -7.98 6.34 3.85
CA GLY A 67 -7.71 5.25 2.92
C GLY A 67 -9.05 4.85 2.32
N SER A 68 -9.23 5.03 1.01
CA SER A 68 -10.53 4.87 0.33
C SER A 68 -11.30 3.65 0.83
N GLY A 69 -12.42 3.87 1.51
CA GLY A 69 -13.34 2.80 1.84
C GLY A 69 -13.87 2.15 0.55
N ARG A 70 -14.19 0.87 0.63
CA ARG A 70 -14.84 0.14 -0.46
C ARG A 70 -16.16 -0.45 0.02
N THR A 71 -17.13 -0.51 -0.88
CA THR A 71 -18.32 -1.34 -0.65
C THR A 71 -18.06 -2.70 -1.26
N GLU A 72 -18.14 -3.75 -0.45
CA GLU A 72 -18.15 -5.13 -0.93
C GLU A 72 -19.58 -5.63 -0.94
N LEU A 73 -20.05 -6.08 -2.12
CA LEU A 73 -21.29 -6.82 -2.27
C LEU A 73 -20.96 -8.29 -2.47
N HIS A 74 -21.63 -9.15 -1.71
CA HIS A 74 -21.44 -10.59 -1.74
C HIS A 74 -22.54 -11.24 -2.57
N TYR A 75 -22.17 -12.20 -3.41
CA TYR A 75 -23.10 -12.97 -4.23
C TYR A 75 -22.90 -14.46 -3.97
N GLY A 76 -23.93 -15.07 -3.37
CA GLY A 76 -23.94 -16.48 -3.01
C GLY A 76 -22.93 -16.86 -1.92
N GLU A 77 -22.96 -18.14 -1.54
CA GLU A 77 -21.99 -18.77 -0.63
C GLU A 77 -20.96 -19.62 -1.39
N SER A 78 -21.15 -19.74 -2.71
CA SER A 78 -20.26 -20.44 -3.64
C SER A 78 -19.84 -19.52 -4.78
N PRO A 79 -18.64 -19.73 -5.36
CA PRO A 79 -18.18 -18.96 -6.49
C PRO A 79 -19.08 -19.17 -7.72
N ASP A 80 -19.45 -18.09 -8.39
CA ASP A 80 -20.25 -18.12 -9.61
C ASP A 80 -19.48 -17.45 -10.76
N CYS A 81 -18.79 -18.27 -11.54
CA CYS A 81 -18.02 -17.83 -12.69
C CYS A 81 -18.88 -17.20 -13.79
N ALA A 82 -20.20 -17.44 -13.82
CA ALA A 82 -21.08 -16.82 -14.79
C ALA A 82 -21.19 -15.30 -14.57
N LEU A 83 -21.06 -14.84 -13.32
CA LEU A 83 -21.08 -13.41 -12.96
C LEU A 83 -19.93 -12.64 -13.61
N THR A 84 -18.74 -13.25 -13.75
CA THR A 84 -17.62 -12.62 -14.44
C THR A 84 -17.98 -12.34 -15.90
N GLY A 85 -18.57 -13.33 -16.59
CA GLY A 85 -18.99 -13.18 -17.98
C GLY A 85 -20.13 -12.17 -18.16
N LEU A 86 -21.07 -12.14 -17.21
CA LEU A 86 -22.14 -11.14 -17.17
C LEU A 86 -21.57 -9.74 -17.02
N LEU A 87 -20.73 -9.52 -16.00
CA LEU A 87 -20.12 -8.21 -15.73
C LEU A 87 -19.37 -7.69 -16.95
N ARG A 88 -18.56 -8.53 -17.60
CA ARG A 88 -17.78 -8.11 -18.78
C ARG A 88 -18.69 -7.60 -19.91
N ARG A 89 -19.70 -8.38 -20.29
CA ARG A 89 -20.63 -8.00 -21.37
C ARG A 89 -21.44 -6.74 -21.03
N THR A 90 -21.92 -6.66 -19.79
CA THR A 90 -22.67 -5.49 -19.33
C THR A 90 -21.79 -4.24 -19.28
N ALA A 91 -20.56 -4.37 -18.79
CA ALA A 91 -19.60 -3.28 -18.75
C ALA A 91 -19.29 -2.74 -20.16
N GLU A 92 -19.00 -3.63 -21.12
CA GLU A 92 -18.74 -3.28 -22.52
C GLU A 92 -19.94 -2.53 -23.13
N SER A 93 -21.15 -3.05 -22.95
CA SER A 93 -22.37 -2.42 -23.48
C SER A 93 -22.74 -1.09 -22.80
N ARG A 94 -22.31 -0.88 -21.55
CA ARG A 94 -22.62 0.34 -20.76
C ARG A 94 -21.47 1.35 -20.74
N GLY A 95 -20.46 1.18 -21.60
CA GLY A 95 -19.39 2.16 -21.77
C GLY A 95 -18.40 2.24 -20.60
N TRP A 96 -18.30 1.18 -19.80
CA TRP A 96 -17.21 1.03 -18.83
C TRP A 96 -15.90 0.75 -19.57
N ARG A 97 -14.80 1.27 -19.04
CA ARG A 97 -13.48 1.27 -19.68
C ARG A 97 -12.47 0.45 -18.88
N ASP A 98 -11.28 0.30 -19.47
CA ASP A 98 -10.11 -0.34 -18.85
C ASP A 98 -10.39 -1.75 -18.30
N GLY A 99 -11.23 -2.48 -19.03
CA GLY A 99 -11.64 -3.84 -18.74
C GLY A 99 -10.44 -4.80 -18.73
N ARG A 100 -10.20 -5.46 -17.59
CA ARG A 100 -9.14 -6.48 -17.48
C ARG A 100 -9.52 -7.62 -16.54
N ALA A 101 -8.96 -8.80 -16.82
CA ALA A 101 -9.07 -9.94 -15.92
C ALA A 101 -8.33 -9.68 -14.61
N VAL A 102 -8.87 -10.21 -13.52
CA VAL A 102 -8.26 -10.18 -12.18
C VAL A 102 -8.14 -11.62 -11.70
N PRO A 103 -6.96 -12.08 -11.24
CA PRO A 103 -6.80 -13.44 -10.75
C PRO A 103 -7.82 -13.77 -9.65
N GLY A 104 -8.49 -14.89 -9.79
CA GLY A 104 -9.49 -15.37 -8.83
C GLY A 104 -9.48 -16.89 -8.70
N SER A 105 -10.17 -17.42 -7.69
CA SER A 105 -10.31 -18.87 -7.51
C SER A 105 -11.75 -19.21 -7.18
N PRO A 106 -12.40 -20.09 -7.95
CA PRO A 106 -11.85 -21.05 -8.92
C PRO A 106 -11.62 -20.51 -10.34
N CYS A 107 -12.04 -19.27 -10.62
CA CYS A 107 -11.93 -18.65 -11.94
C CYS A 107 -11.57 -17.18 -11.81
N ASP A 108 -11.01 -16.62 -12.88
CA ASP A 108 -10.67 -15.20 -12.91
C ASP A 108 -11.91 -14.31 -12.78
N GLY A 109 -11.70 -13.22 -12.08
CA GLY A 109 -12.60 -12.09 -11.95
C GLY A 109 -12.44 -11.09 -13.09
N TRP A 110 -13.13 -9.95 -12.96
CA TRP A 110 -13.07 -8.88 -13.94
C TRP A 110 -13.11 -7.51 -13.27
N ARG A 111 -12.35 -6.57 -13.82
CA ARG A 111 -12.22 -5.21 -13.33
C ARG A 111 -12.54 -4.22 -14.44
N VAL A 112 -13.27 -3.16 -14.10
CA VAL A 112 -13.68 -2.09 -15.01
C VAL A 112 -13.75 -0.74 -14.30
N GLU A 113 -13.67 0.35 -15.06
CA GLU A 113 -13.66 1.71 -14.53
C GLU A 113 -14.63 2.63 -15.29
N ARG A 114 -15.35 3.50 -14.58
CA ARG A 114 -16.18 4.57 -15.17
C ARG A 114 -16.48 5.67 -14.15
N ASP A 115 -16.51 6.93 -14.58
CA ASP A 115 -16.93 8.08 -13.77
C ASP A 115 -16.19 8.23 -12.42
N GLY A 116 -14.89 7.92 -12.40
CA GLY A 116 -14.09 7.94 -11.18
C GLY A 116 -14.43 6.82 -10.19
N LEU A 117 -15.10 5.77 -10.66
CA LEU A 117 -15.36 4.54 -9.90
C LEU A 117 -14.63 3.37 -10.54
N LEU A 118 -14.08 2.54 -9.67
CA LEU A 118 -13.49 1.28 -10.04
C LEU A 118 -14.33 0.14 -9.46
N VAL A 119 -14.69 -0.81 -10.32
CA VAL A 119 -15.45 -1.98 -9.93
C VAL A 119 -14.63 -3.23 -10.22
N THR A 120 -14.49 -4.08 -9.23
CA THR A 120 -13.74 -5.34 -9.33
C THR A 120 -14.56 -6.49 -8.79
N LEU A 121 -14.85 -7.47 -9.64
CA LEU A 121 -15.47 -8.73 -9.25
C LEU A 121 -14.38 -9.78 -9.09
N VAL A 122 -14.31 -10.42 -7.93
CA VAL A 122 -13.36 -11.51 -7.63
C VAL A 122 -14.11 -12.72 -7.08
N GLN A 123 -13.61 -13.88 -7.45
CA GLN A 123 -14.14 -15.18 -7.04
C GLN A 123 -13.31 -15.69 -5.87
N HIS A 124 -13.99 -16.06 -4.79
CA HIS A 124 -13.39 -16.71 -3.64
C HIS A 124 -14.03 -18.09 -3.40
N PRO A 125 -13.33 -19.00 -2.70
CA PRO A 125 -13.89 -20.29 -2.32
C PRO A 125 -15.21 -20.20 -1.54
N THR A 126 -15.45 -19.08 -0.85
CA THR A 126 -16.62 -18.84 0.00
C THR A 126 -17.67 -17.92 -0.64
N GLY A 127 -17.58 -17.65 -1.94
CA GLY A 127 -18.55 -16.82 -2.66
C GLY A 127 -17.92 -15.82 -3.62
N THR A 128 -18.77 -15.10 -4.34
CA THR A 128 -18.33 -14.06 -5.27
C THR A 128 -18.41 -12.69 -4.61
N ARG A 129 -17.42 -11.83 -4.83
CA ARG A 129 -17.39 -10.47 -4.26
C ARG A 129 -17.26 -9.42 -5.35
N LEU A 130 -18.13 -8.42 -5.30
CA LEU A 130 -18.04 -7.22 -6.12
C LEU A 130 -17.60 -6.06 -5.21
N ALA A 131 -16.39 -5.56 -5.43
CA ALA A 131 -15.87 -4.38 -4.77
C ALA A 131 -16.12 -3.14 -5.64
N VAL A 132 -16.74 -2.11 -5.06
CA VAL A 132 -16.91 -0.78 -5.67
C VAL A 132 -16.06 0.21 -4.88
N THR A 133 -15.13 0.87 -5.56
CA THR A 133 -14.20 1.85 -4.97
C THR A 133 -14.17 3.13 -5.79
N ALA A 134 -13.65 4.20 -5.21
CA ALA A 134 -13.19 5.32 -6.02
C ALA A 134 -12.02 4.87 -6.90
N ALA A 135 -11.96 5.38 -8.13
CA ALA A 135 -10.78 5.27 -8.97
C ALA A 135 -9.66 6.15 -8.39
N PRO A 136 -8.39 5.77 -8.56
CA PRO A 136 -7.27 6.58 -8.11
C PRO A 136 -7.29 7.95 -8.80
N PRO A 137 -7.06 9.05 -8.07
CA PRO A 137 -7.06 10.40 -8.65
C PRO A 137 -5.87 10.60 -9.59
N ALA A 138 -5.97 11.63 -10.43
CA ALA A 138 -4.89 11.99 -11.35
C ALA A 138 -3.57 12.24 -10.58
N GLY A 139 -2.48 11.61 -11.04
CA GLY A 139 -1.17 11.72 -10.40
C GLY A 139 -0.93 10.72 -9.26
N PHE A 140 -1.90 9.85 -8.92
CA PHE A 140 -1.70 8.76 -7.95
C PHE A 140 -0.50 7.89 -8.32
N GLU A 141 -0.41 7.44 -9.57
CA GLU A 141 0.69 6.61 -10.04
C GLU A 141 2.04 7.33 -9.92
N VAL A 142 2.09 8.63 -10.25
CA VAL A 142 3.30 9.45 -10.12
C VAL A 142 3.72 9.56 -8.65
N ALA A 143 2.78 9.76 -7.74
CA ALA A 143 3.05 9.83 -6.30
C ALA A 143 3.55 8.48 -5.75
N VAL A 144 2.94 7.36 -6.17
CA VAL A 144 3.35 6.01 -5.79
C VAL A 144 4.76 5.70 -6.31
N VAL A 145 5.01 5.91 -7.61
CA VAL A 145 6.31 5.64 -8.23
C VAL A 145 7.37 6.55 -7.61
N GLY A 146 7.08 7.84 -7.46
CA GLY A 146 7.98 8.81 -6.84
C GLY A 146 8.33 8.43 -5.39
N GLY A 147 7.33 8.09 -4.58
CA GLY A 147 7.53 7.63 -3.21
C GLY A 147 8.39 6.37 -3.15
N THR A 148 8.09 5.38 -3.99
CA THR A 148 8.83 4.11 -4.07
C THR A 148 10.31 4.33 -4.41
N VAL A 149 10.57 5.14 -5.44
CA VAL A 149 11.94 5.43 -5.90
C VAL A 149 12.73 6.18 -4.83
N LEU A 150 12.14 7.21 -4.22
CA LEU A 150 12.79 7.97 -3.14
C LEU A 150 13.08 7.09 -1.93
N GLY A 151 12.12 6.24 -1.54
CA GLY A 151 12.29 5.27 -0.47
C GLY A 151 13.43 4.28 -0.77
N ALA A 152 13.48 3.75 -1.99
CA ALA A 152 14.52 2.81 -2.40
C ALA A 152 15.92 3.44 -2.38
N LEU A 153 16.06 4.66 -2.88
CA LEU A 153 17.31 5.42 -2.84
C LEU A 153 17.77 5.70 -1.40
N ALA A 154 16.86 6.12 -0.54
CA ALA A 154 17.15 6.35 0.87
C ALA A 154 17.61 5.05 1.57
N GLY A 155 16.94 3.93 1.29
CA GLY A 155 17.31 2.63 1.84
C GLY A 155 18.64 2.09 1.36
N ALA A 156 18.93 2.24 0.07
CA ALA A 156 20.24 1.90 -0.49
C ALA A 156 21.35 2.73 0.18
N GLY A 157 21.16 4.04 0.30
CA GLY A 157 22.11 4.96 0.94
C GLY A 157 22.38 4.61 2.40
N LEU A 158 21.32 4.38 3.19
CA LEU A 158 21.43 4.02 4.61
C LEU A 158 22.21 2.71 4.79
N PHE A 159 21.85 1.66 4.06
CA PHE A 159 22.51 0.35 4.21
C PHE A 159 23.93 0.34 3.65
N LEU A 160 24.24 1.16 2.66
CA LEU A 160 25.60 1.37 2.17
C LEU A 160 26.45 2.08 3.23
N LEU A 161 25.90 3.09 3.91
CA LEU A 161 26.57 3.80 5.00
C LEU A 161 26.82 2.88 6.20
N LEU A 162 25.83 2.07 6.59
CA LEU A 162 25.97 1.06 7.65
C LEU A 162 26.99 -0.04 7.28
N ALA A 163 27.03 -0.47 6.02
CA ALA A 163 28.01 -1.45 5.56
C ALA A 163 29.44 -0.91 5.62
N ARG A 164 29.64 0.38 5.31
CA ARG A 164 30.95 1.04 5.36
C ARG A 164 31.45 1.25 6.79
N THR A 165 30.56 1.40 7.77
CA THR A 165 30.95 1.71 9.15
C THR A 165 31.35 0.50 9.99
N ARG A 166 31.30 -0.75 9.46
CA ARG A 166 31.74 -2.05 10.06
C ARG A 166 31.31 -2.35 11.52
N ARG A 167 30.62 -1.46 12.23
CA ARG A 167 30.42 -1.52 13.68
C ARG A 167 28.96 -1.71 14.12
N GLN A 168 27.99 -1.78 13.21
CA GLN A 168 26.57 -1.77 13.61
C GLN A 168 25.68 -2.77 12.86
N PRO A 169 25.92 -4.09 13.00
CA PRO A 169 24.99 -5.10 12.49
C PRO A 169 23.61 -5.01 13.17
N LEU A 170 23.55 -4.54 14.42
CA LEU A 170 22.33 -4.40 15.21
C LEU A 170 21.34 -3.38 14.63
N ALA A 171 21.83 -2.22 14.17
CA ALA A 171 20.97 -1.20 13.55
C ALA A 171 20.35 -1.70 12.23
N ALA A 172 21.15 -2.36 11.39
CA ALA A 172 20.67 -2.98 10.17
C ALA A 172 19.65 -4.11 10.45
N ALA A 173 19.88 -4.91 11.50
CA ALA A 173 18.97 -5.96 11.93
C ALA A 173 17.64 -5.40 12.45
N LEU A 174 17.67 -4.37 13.32
CA LEU A 174 16.48 -3.74 13.88
C LEU A 174 15.62 -3.09 12.79
N VAL A 175 16.23 -2.39 11.84
CA VAL A 175 15.53 -1.86 10.67
C VAL A 175 14.91 -3.03 9.91
N THR A 176 15.69 -4.05 9.54
CA THR A 176 15.16 -5.19 8.78
C THR A 176 13.97 -5.85 9.48
N VAL A 177 14.10 -6.22 10.75
CA VAL A 177 13.05 -6.89 11.52
C VAL A 177 11.80 -6.02 11.66
N GLY A 178 11.98 -4.70 11.84
CA GLY A 178 10.86 -3.77 11.95
C GLY A 178 10.13 -3.53 10.64
N LEU A 179 10.86 -3.46 9.51
CA LEU A 179 10.30 -3.13 8.20
C LEU A 179 9.75 -4.37 7.45
N LEU A 180 10.29 -5.57 7.70
CA LEU A 180 9.98 -6.78 6.93
C LEU A 180 8.49 -7.19 6.98
N PRO A 181 7.80 -7.20 8.14
CA PRO A 181 6.38 -7.57 8.21
C PRO A 181 5.50 -6.58 7.44
N GLY A 182 5.83 -5.29 7.51
CA GLY A 182 5.16 -4.23 6.76
C GLY A 182 5.39 -4.36 5.26
N ALA A 183 6.60 -4.74 4.84
CA ALA A 183 6.89 -4.99 3.43
C ALA A 183 6.12 -6.22 2.91
N GLN A 184 6.17 -7.34 3.62
CA GLN A 184 5.49 -8.57 3.23
C GLN A 184 3.97 -8.37 3.04
N SER A 185 3.32 -7.68 3.98
CA SER A 185 1.89 -7.37 3.89
C SER A 185 1.55 -6.41 2.74
N THR A 186 2.41 -5.44 2.46
CA THR A 186 2.21 -4.53 1.32
C THR A 186 2.29 -5.29 -0.01
N TRP A 187 3.25 -6.20 -0.14
CA TRP A 187 3.40 -7.03 -1.34
C TRP A 187 2.28 -8.07 -1.49
N SER A 188 1.80 -8.66 -0.39
CA SER A 188 0.64 -9.57 -0.48
C SER A 188 -0.60 -8.86 -1.01
N ASP A 189 -0.85 -7.64 -0.54
CA ASP A 189 -2.02 -6.85 -0.97
C ASP A 189 -1.89 -6.36 -2.40
N LEU A 190 -0.70 -5.95 -2.81
CA LEU A 190 -0.42 -5.60 -4.20
C LEU A 190 -0.67 -6.77 -5.14
N LEU A 191 -0.35 -8.00 -4.69
CA LEU A 191 -0.59 -9.21 -5.48
C LEU A 191 -2.08 -9.57 -5.54
N THR A 192 -2.86 -9.30 -4.50
CA THR A 192 -4.29 -9.65 -4.44
C THR A 192 -5.20 -8.57 -5.04
N ASP A 193 -4.97 -7.30 -4.70
CA ASP A 193 -5.87 -6.18 -4.99
C ASP A 193 -5.25 -5.17 -5.98
N GLY A 194 -3.95 -5.29 -6.28
CA GLY A 194 -3.21 -4.35 -7.13
C GLY A 194 -3.01 -2.98 -6.48
N LEU A 195 -2.55 -1.99 -7.26
CA LEU A 195 -2.47 -0.58 -6.85
C LEU A 195 -3.85 0.11 -6.70
N ALA A 196 -4.94 -0.66 -6.73
CA ALA A 196 -6.31 -0.18 -6.82
C ALA A 196 -6.81 0.49 -5.53
N ALA A 197 -6.21 0.14 -4.39
CA ALA A 197 -6.52 0.72 -3.11
C ALA A 197 -5.28 1.48 -2.62
N PRO A 198 -5.43 2.65 -1.97
CA PRO A 198 -4.37 3.23 -1.17
C PRO A 198 -4.04 2.19 -0.10
N THR A 199 -2.93 1.47 -0.32
CA THR A 199 -2.43 0.48 0.62
C THR A 199 -2.03 1.23 1.87
N TRP A 200 -2.92 1.27 2.86
CA TRP A 200 -2.59 1.82 4.15
C TRP A 200 -1.44 0.99 4.69
N PRO A 201 -0.31 1.62 5.02
CA PRO A 201 0.77 0.86 5.54
C PRO A 201 0.34 0.24 6.88
N ALA A 202 0.59 -1.06 7.09
CA ALA A 202 0.66 -1.70 8.43
C ALA A 202 1.52 -0.90 9.44
N TRP A 203 2.24 0.07 8.92
CA TRP A 203 3.07 1.01 9.58
C TRP A 203 2.37 2.03 10.49
N ARG A 204 1.03 2.21 10.53
CA ARG A 204 0.45 3.00 11.66
C ARG A 204 0.51 2.23 12.98
N ALA A 205 0.27 0.92 12.94
CA ALA A 205 0.41 0.06 14.11
C ALA A 205 1.89 -0.09 14.50
N LEU A 206 2.79 -0.10 13.50
CA LEU A 206 4.23 -0.15 13.75
C LEU A 206 4.84 1.23 13.99
N ALA A 207 4.25 2.36 13.58
CA ALA A 207 4.80 3.71 13.70
C ALA A 207 5.16 4.10 15.13
N PRO A 208 4.33 3.88 16.17
CA PRO A 208 4.72 4.20 17.54
C PRO A 208 5.95 3.41 18.01
N VAL A 209 6.24 2.27 17.36
CA VAL A 209 7.44 1.46 17.64
C VAL A 209 8.59 1.86 16.71
N LEU A 210 8.35 1.95 15.41
CA LEU A 210 9.33 2.20 14.36
C LEU A 210 9.84 3.63 14.35
N VAL A 211 9.02 4.63 14.62
CA VAL A 211 9.43 6.05 14.63
C VAL A 211 10.51 6.30 15.68
N PRO A 212 10.36 5.92 16.96
CA PRO A 212 11.44 6.12 17.93
C PRO A 212 12.69 5.31 17.55
N TRP A 213 12.57 4.08 17.04
CA TRP A 213 13.73 3.30 16.59
C TRP A 213 14.43 3.90 15.37
N LEU A 214 13.68 4.38 14.37
CA LEU A 214 14.22 5.07 13.19
C LEU A 214 14.87 6.38 13.58
N VAL A 215 14.25 7.18 14.46
CA VAL A 215 14.84 8.42 14.99
C VAL A 215 16.13 8.11 15.74
N ILE A 216 16.15 7.11 16.61
CA ILE A 216 17.37 6.67 17.30
C ILE A 216 18.43 6.24 16.28
N ALA A 217 18.07 5.46 15.25
CA ALA A 217 18.99 5.01 14.21
C ALA A 217 19.53 6.18 13.36
N LEU A 218 18.69 7.16 13.02
CA LEU A 218 19.06 8.36 12.26
C LEU A 218 19.95 9.28 13.09
N VAL A 219 19.61 9.50 14.36
CA VAL A 219 20.39 10.31 15.30
C VAL A 219 21.74 9.64 15.55
N THR A 220 21.78 8.33 15.81
CA THR A 220 23.06 7.61 15.99
C THR A 220 23.90 7.66 14.71
N ALA A 221 23.31 7.42 13.54
CA ALA A 221 24.02 7.53 12.26
C ALA A 221 24.55 8.96 12.02
N ALA A 222 23.76 9.99 12.29
CA ALA A 222 24.15 11.39 12.10
C ALA A 222 25.24 11.84 13.09
N VAL A 223 25.16 11.42 14.36
CA VAL A 223 26.18 11.69 15.37
C VAL A 223 27.48 10.97 15.03
N LEU A 224 27.41 9.73 14.52
CA LEU A 224 28.60 8.93 14.19
C LEU A 224 29.21 9.25 12.82
N ALA A 225 28.45 9.87 11.91
CA ALA A 225 28.96 10.37 10.63
C ALA A 225 29.66 11.73 10.77
N ARG A 226 29.59 12.38 11.96
CA ARG A 226 30.38 13.59 12.20
C ARG A 226 31.86 13.23 12.20
N PRO A 227 32.70 13.90 11.37
CA PRO A 227 34.13 13.71 11.43
C PRO A 227 34.59 14.07 12.85
N ALA A 228 35.31 13.14 13.48
CA ALA A 228 35.97 13.42 14.75
C ALA A 228 36.89 14.62 14.54
N THR A 229 36.51 15.78 15.08
CA THR A 229 37.42 16.90 15.29
C THR A 229 38.56 16.36 16.14
N ARG A 230 39.68 16.02 15.49
CA ARG A 230 40.92 15.70 16.17
C ARG A 230 41.22 16.88 17.11
N PRO A 231 41.38 16.67 18.42
CA PRO A 231 42.01 17.66 19.26
C PRO A 231 43.35 17.96 18.63
N ALA A 232 43.61 19.23 18.30
CA ALA A 232 44.93 19.65 17.87
C ALA A 232 45.90 19.28 19.00
N THR A 233 46.77 18.31 18.74
CA THR A 233 47.87 17.98 19.64
C THR A 233 48.72 19.24 19.74
N PRO A 234 48.86 19.88 20.92
CA PRO A 234 49.78 21.00 21.05
C PRO A 234 51.19 20.49 20.75
N ALA A 235 51.87 21.17 19.83
CA ALA A 235 53.25 20.89 19.50
C ALA A 235 54.11 21.00 20.78
N PRO A 236 55.08 20.10 21.00
CA PRO A 236 56.00 20.24 22.12
C PRO A 236 56.79 21.54 21.94
N ALA A 237 56.73 22.40 22.96
CA ALA A 237 57.56 23.59 23.04
C ALA A 237 59.03 23.15 23.09
N GLU A 238 59.80 23.58 22.09
CA GLU A 238 61.25 23.51 22.11
C GLU A 238 61.79 24.27 23.32
N ALA A 239 62.62 23.60 24.11
CA ALA A 239 63.38 24.20 25.19
C ALA A 239 64.62 24.89 24.61
N THR A 240 64.68 26.22 24.71
CA THR A 240 65.91 27.02 24.75
C THR A 240 65.68 28.27 25.56
#